data_AF-A0A971J7I5-F1
#
_entry.id   AF-A0A971J7I5-F1
#
_cell.length_a   1.000
_cell.length_b   1.000
_cell.length_c   1.000
_cell.angle_alpha   90.00
_cell.angle_beta   90.00
_cell.angle_gamma   90.00
#
_symmetry.space_group_name_H-M   'P 1'
#
loop_
_entity.id
_entity.type
_entity.pdbx_description
1 polymer ?
#
loop_
_entity_poly.entity_id
_entity_poly.type
_entity_poly.pdbx_seq_one_letter_code
_entity_poly.pdbx_strand_id
1 'polypeptide(L)'
;MKSLKTLLLLFLVINLSVLVLPAYAGNNDSLPSNPDTGSGKETDLWNYSSRFEGIRLSIYFAPHMDGKSAQERFKTGEGVILIGKKVDITKTGPRHDVEEITDYSVYDYMNRAETYFTTRITEETHYNYVDGTKKAFVDTMPPVFNATQDMWDNWKKMWDNWFESPVNGVNTYENIPKIAELVGANISAEDFKNGIYIHKGEIKKGQYKIFFEPIIYPVVNGVRTVMTLRDAIKWEEAYLAGGITDTNGRRLTSNIPQIFEYLANSQFLIEDESCLSMRANSARYQVRFDGTQAAREEIRRQILPGGHIYDSMGVGVITPEVPEGDFDIIYDNSIATDRVIKVIPSSNGSEKVEDEIILNHRFLNKS
;
A
#
# COMPACT_ATOMS: atom_id res chain seq x y z
N MET A 1 6.80 70.66 -45.35
CA MET A 1 5.57 69.88 -45.03
C MET A 1 5.73 68.36 -45.14
N LYS A 2 6.50 67.80 -46.08
CA LYS A 2 6.70 66.33 -46.18
C LYS A 2 7.48 65.74 -44.99
N SER A 3 8.55 66.41 -44.53
CA SER A 3 9.37 65.95 -43.40
C SER A 3 8.62 65.94 -42.05
N LEU A 4 7.73 66.90 -41.82
CA LEU A 4 6.93 66.97 -40.59
C LEU A 4 5.92 65.81 -40.49
N LYS A 5 5.33 65.40 -41.62
CA LYS A 5 4.41 64.25 -41.67
C LYS A 5 5.13 62.94 -41.41
N THR A 6 6.36 62.77 -41.93
CA THR A 6 7.17 61.59 -41.69
C THR A 6 7.61 61.49 -40.23
N LEU A 7 7.98 62.62 -39.60
CA LEU A 7 8.35 62.67 -38.19
C LEU A 7 7.18 62.35 -37.27
N LEU A 8 5.98 62.87 -37.58
CA LEU A 8 4.75 62.59 -36.83
C LEU A 8 4.34 61.12 -36.94
N LEU A 9 4.52 60.50 -38.12
CA LEU A 9 4.24 59.08 -38.32
C LEU A 9 5.23 58.22 -37.52
N LEU A 10 6.51 58.58 -37.51
CA LEU A 10 7.52 57.85 -36.73
C LEU A 10 7.25 57.95 -35.23
N PHE A 11 6.86 59.15 -34.76
CA PHE A 11 6.49 59.36 -33.36
C PHE A 11 5.23 58.58 -32.97
N LEU A 12 4.24 58.46 -33.87
CA LEU A 12 3.04 57.66 -33.66
C LEU A 12 3.37 56.16 -33.55
N VAL A 13 4.22 55.64 -34.45
CA VAL A 13 4.62 54.22 -34.45
C VAL A 13 5.42 53.88 -33.18
N ILE A 14 6.32 54.76 -32.74
CA ILE A 14 7.10 54.57 -31.50
C ILE A 14 6.18 54.59 -30.27
N ASN A 15 5.20 55.50 -30.21
CA ASN A 15 4.24 55.54 -29.10
C ASN A 15 3.30 54.32 -29.08
N LEU A 16 2.93 53.77 -30.25
CA LEU A 16 2.18 52.52 -30.35
C LEU A 16 2.97 51.29 -29.88
N SER A 17 4.31 51.30 -29.99
CA SER A 17 5.17 50.21 -29.48
C SER A 17 5.49 50.30 -27.98
N VAL A 18 5.25 51.43 -27.32
CA VAL A 18 5.50 51.62 -25.88
C VAL A 18 4.22 51.42 -25.04
N LEU A 19 3.06 51.29 -25.69
CA LEU A 19 1.85 50.75 -25.07
C LEU A 19 1.95 49.22 -24.98
N VAL A 20 2.88 48.75 -24.15
CA VAL A 20 2.78 47.42 -23.55
C VAL A 20 1.54 47.46 -22.69
N LEU A 21 0.42 46.99 -23.21
CA LEU A 21 -0.75 46.69 -22.40
C LEU A 21 -0.25 45.81 -21.25
N PRO A 22 -0.60 46.09 -19.98
CA PRO A 22 -0.51 45.05 -18.98
C PRO A 22 -1.39 43.92 -19.50
N ALA A 23 -0.77 42.87 -20.04
CA ALA A 23 -1.39 41.57 -20.11
C ALA A 23 -1.61 41.18 -18.65
N TYR A 24 -2.76 41.60 -18.10
CA TYR A 24 -3.35 40.93 -16.97
C TYR A 24 -3.63 39.51 -17.45
N ALA A 25 -2.64 38.62 -17.25
CA ALA A 25 -2.94 37.22 -17.03
C ALA A 25 -3.89 37.22 -15.83
N GLY A 26 -5.18 37.01 -16.12
CA GLY A 26 -6.20 36.93 -15.10
C GLY A 26 -5.76 35.94 -14.04
N ASN A 27 -6.00 36.30 -12.77
CA ASN A 27 -6.10 35.34 -11.70
C ASN A 27 -6.92 34.15 -12.21
N ASN A 28 -6.24 33.03 -12.48
CA ASN A 28 -6.90 31.75 -12.50
C ASN A 28 -7.16 31.37 -11.03
N ASP A 29 -8.06 32.13 -10.39
CA ASP A 29 -8.94 31.59 -9.36
C ASP A 29 -9.91 30.63 -10.08
N SER A 30 -9.36 29.52 -10.54
CA SER A 30 -10.12 28.32 -10.83
C SER A 30 -9.97 27.44 -9.61
N LEU A 31 -10.64 27.83 -8.53
CA LEU A 31 -11.24 26.84 -7.64
C LEU A 31 -12.16 25.98 -8.52
N PRO A 32 -12.00 24.64 -8.56
CA PRO A 32 -13.13 23.81 -8.91
C PRO A 32 -14.06 23.83 -7.71
N SER A 33 -15.24 24.45 -7.87
CA SER A 33 -16.41 24.32 -6.99
C SER A 33 -17.07 22.94 -7.10
N ASN A 34 -16.28 21.90 -7.38
CA ASN A 34 -16.73 20.52 -7.40
C ASN A 34 -15.51 19.62 -7.15
N PRO A 35 -15.46 18.82 -6.06
CA PRO A 35 -14.34 17.92 -5.78
C PRO A 35 -14.16 16.81 -6.84
N ASP A 36 -15.08 16.71 -7.80
CA ASP A 36 -15.18 15.58 -8.72
C ASP A 36 -14.66 15.78 -10.15
N THR A 37 -14.37 16.98 -10.64
CA THR A 37 -13.82 17.15 -12.00
C THR A 37 -13.17 18.52 -12.19
N GLY A 38 -11.90 18.56 -12.63
CA GLY A 38 -11.36 19.75 -13.29
C GLY A 38 -12.06 19.97 -14.62
N SER A 39 -12.41 21.21 -14.98
CA SER A 39 -12.99 21.57 -16.28
C SER A 39 -12.08 22.52 -17.09
N GLY A 40 -11.56 22.02 -18.22
CA GLY A 40 -10.80 22.77 -19.23
C GLY A 40 -10.15 21.83 -20.26
N LYS A 41 -9.77 22.28 -21.46
CA LYS A 41 -9.11 21.40 -22.45
C LYS A 41 -7.80 20.75 -21.96
N GLU A 42 -7.18 21.31 -20.92
CA GLU A 42 -6.03 20.72 -20.22
C GLU A 42 -6.42 19.74 -19.11
N THR A 43 -7.69 19.72 -18.67
CA THR A 43 -8.18 18.80 -17.63
C THR A 43 -8.34 17.39 -18.18
N ASP A 44 -8.43 17.20 -19.49
CA ASP A 44 -8.39 15.85 -20.07
C ASP A 44 -7.00 15.22 -19.93
N LEU A 45 -5.93 16.03 -19.85
CA LEU A 45 -4.56 15.54 -19.66
C LEU A 45 -4.22 15.29 -18.19
N TRP A 46 -4.84 16.03 -17.27
CA TRP A 46 -4.59 15.92 -15.84
C TRP A 46 -5.92 15.95 -15.08
N ASN A 47 -6.37 14.80 -14.62
CA ASN A 47 -7.58 14.69 -13.80
C ASN A 47 -7.56 13.44 -12.93
N TYR A 48 -8.50 13.36 -12.00
CA TYR A 48 -8.73 12.18 -11.17
C TYR A 48 -10.21 12.15 -10.74
N SER A 49 -10.64 11.04 -10.16
CA SER A 49 -11.93 10.97 -9.45
C SER A 49 -11.76 10.07 -8.23
N SER A 50 -12.29 10.50 -7.09
CA SER A 50 -12.32 9.72 -5.85
C SER A 50 -13.47 8.71 -5.79
N ARG A 51 -14.35 8.68 -6.81
CA ARG A 51 -15.54 7.81 -6.85
C ARG A 51 -15.22 6.35 -7.22
N PHE A 52 -14.07 6.13 -7.83
CA PHE A 52 -13.64 4.82 -8.31
C PHE A 52 -12.54 4.35 -7.37
N GLU A 53 -12.95 3.78 -6.25
CA GLU A 53 -12.07 3.41 -5.17
C GLU A 53 -11.70 1.93 -5.20
N GLY A 54 -10.56 1.61 -4.62
CA GLY A 54 -10.08 0.25 -4.48
C GLY A 54 -8.86 0.20 -3.57
N ILE A 55 -8.33 -1.01 -3.38
CA ILE A 55 -7.04 -1.21 -2.73
C ILE A 55 -6.14 -2.10 -3.60
N ARG A 56 -4.84 -1.87 -3.54
CA ARG A 56 -3.83 -2.83 -3.94
C ARG A 56 -3.51 -3.73 -2.75
N LEU A 57 -3.67 -5.03 -2.93
CA LEU A 57 -3.44 -6.05 -1.92
C LEU A 57 -2.16 -6.82 -2.21
N SER A 58 -1.36 -7.06 -1.17
CA SER A 58 -0.17 -7.91 -1.24
C SER A 58 0.02 -8.70 0.07
N ILE A 59 0.38 -9.98 -0.06
CA ILE A 59 0.59 -10.87 1.08
C ILE A 59 2.04 -11.34 1.07
N TYR A 60 2.73 -11.22 2.19
CA TYR A 60 4.11 -11.65 2.35
C TYR A 60 4.25 -12.64 3.49
N PHE A 61 5.28 -13.48 3.40
CA PHE A 61 5.67 -14.42 4.45
C PHE A 61 7.18 -14.32 4.71
N ALA A 62 7.55 -14.22 5.98
CA ALA A 62 8.95 -14.23 6.42
C ALA A 62 9.22 -15.48 7.29
N PRO A 63 10.09 -16.40 6.87
CA PRO A 63 10.38 -17.62 7.62
C PRO A 63 11.25 -17.37 8.86
N HIS A 64 10.98 -18.06 9.97
CA HIS A 64 11.90 -18.19 11.09
C HIS A 64 12.98 -19.22 10.74
N MET A 65 14.08 -18.76 10.15
CA MET A 65 15.19 -19.62 9.75
C MET A 65 16.54 -18.92 9.93
N ASP A 66 17.61 -19.71 10.03
CA ASP A 66 18.99 -19.24 10.18
C ASP A 66 19.22 -18.31 11.39
N GLY A 67 18.48 -18.54 12.47
CA GLY A 67 18.57 -17.73 13.70
C GLY A 67 18.00 -16.31 13.58
N LYS A 68 17.35 -15.96 12.46
CA LYS A 68 16.71 -14.66 12.25
C LYS A 68 15.20 -14.74 12.51
N SER A 69 14.68 -13.75 13.21
CA SER A 69 13.23 -13.58 13.41
C SER A 69 12.54 -13.13 12.11
N ALA A 70 11.23 -13.33 12.03
CA ALA A 70 10.44 -12.86 10.89
C ALA A 70 10.49 -11.33 10.79
N GLN A 71 10.49 -10.63 11.92
CA GLN A 71 10.58 -9.18 12.01
C GLN A 71 11.90 -8.65 11.44
N GLU A 72 13.03 -9.31 11.78
CA GLU A 72 14.34 -8.97 11.21
C GLU A 72 14.37 -9.17 9.69
N ARG A 73 13.80 -10.28 9.20
CA ARG A 73 13.74 -10.55 7.75
C ARG A 73 12.84 -9.56 7.02
N PHE A 74 11.72 -9.18 7.61
CA PHE A 74 10.89 -8.12 7.04
C PHE A 74 11.62 -6.78 6.97
N LYS A 75 12.54 -6.50 7.90
CA LYS A 75 13.39 -5.29 7.91
C LYS A 75 14.50 -5.29 6.87
N THR A 76 15.03 -6.45 6.51
CA THR A 76 16.12 -6.55 5.53
C THR A 76 15.64 -6.94 4.13
N GLY A 77 14.41 -7.43 4.00
CA GLY A 77 13.91 -8.08 2.79
C GLY A 77 14.45 -9.51 2.58
N GLU A 78 15.33 -9.99 3.44
CA GLU A 78 16.06 -11.24 3.21
C GLU A 78 15.19 -12.48 3.44
N GLY A 79 14.95 -13.22 2.36
CA GLY A 79 14.16 -14.45 2.42
C GLY A 79 12.66 -14.22 2.61
N VAL A 80 12.19 -12.97 2.46
CA VAL A 80 10.77 -12.66 2.45
C VAL A 80 10.15 -13.06 1.12
N ILE A 81 9.01 -13.75 1.20
CA ILE A 81 8.36 -14.39 0.07
C ILE A 81 7.05 -13.64 -0.20
N LEU A 82 6.88 -13.12 -1.42
CA LEU A 82 5.57 -12.68 -1.91
C LEU A 82 4.69 -13.92 -2.13
N ILE A 83 3.53 -13.94 -1.50
CA ILE A 83 2.55 -15.01 -1.65
C ILE A 83 1.58 -14.66 -2.78
N GLY A 84 1.52 -15.54 -3.78
CA GLY A 84 0.71 -15.30 -4.97
C GLY A 84 1.22 -14.12 -5.80
N LYS A 85 0.33 -13.18 -6.12
CA LYS A 85 0.64 -11.94 -6.85
C LYS A 85 0.04 -10.72 -6.16
N LYS A 86 0.61 -9.55 -6.43
CA LYS A 86 -0.03 -8.26 -6.10
C LYS A 86 -1.29 -8.13 -6.96
N VAL A 87 -2.38 -7.65 -6.37
CA VAL A 87 -3.66 -7.53 -7.06
C VAL A 87 -4.37 -6.25 -6.65
N ASP A 88 -4.90 -5.53 -7.63
CA ASP A 88 -5.79 -4.41 -7.38
C ASP A 88 -7.22 -4.93 -7.29
N ILE A 89 -7.93 -4.54 -6.23
CA ILE A 89 -9.33 -4.88 -6.00
C ILE A 89 -10.18 -3.62 -5.86
N THR A 90 -11.34 -3.60 -6.51
CA THR A 90 -12.22 -2.42 -6.54
C THR A 90 -13.67 -2.84 -6.53
N LYS A 91 -14.55 -2.12 -5.83
CA LYS A 91 -15.99 -2.45 -5.85
C LYS A 91 -16.64 -2.09 -7.18
N THR A 92 -16.28 -0.94 -7.71
CA THR A 92 -16.97 -0.30 -8.83
C THR A 92 -16.22 -0.45 -10.16
N GLY A 93 -15.01 -1.02 -10.14
CA GLY A 93 -14.14 -1.08 -11.30
C GLY A 93 -13.31 0.20 -11.46
N PRO A 94 -12.31 0.17 -12.34
CA PRO A 94 -11.56 1.36 -12.67
C PRO A 94 -12.46 2.37 -13.39
N ARG A 95 -12.12 3.65 -13.27
CA ARG A 95 -12.81 4.73 -13.98
C ARG A 95 -12.76 4.59 -15.51
N HIS A 96 -11.67 4.01 -16.00
CA HIS A 96 -11.31 3.91 -17.41
C HIS A 96 -10.38 2.72 -17.61
N ASP A 97 -10.17 2.30 -18.86
CA ASP A 97 -9.10 1.37 -19.18
C ASP A 97 -7.76 1.98 -18.74
N VAL A 98 -7.01 1.25 -17.93
CA VAL A 98 -5.70 1.66 -17.43
C VAL A 98 -4.67 1.35 -18.51
N GLU A 99 -3.83 2.33 -18.85
CA GLU A 99 -2.78 2.25 -19.87
C GLU A 99 -1.42 1.93 -19.25
N GLU A 100 -1.12 2.48 -18.07
CA GLU A 100 0.14 2.27 -17.37
C GLU A 100 -0.07 1.89 -15.90
N ILE A 101 0.72 0.92 -15.43
CA ILE A 101 0.70 0.44 -14.04
C ILE A 101 2.11 0.43 -13.45
N THR A 102 2.20 0.54 -12.13
CA THR A 102 3.42 0.18 -11.40
C THR A 102 3.32 -1.26 -10.89
N ASP A 103 4.46 -1.95 -10.88
CA ASP A 103 4.54 -3.36 -10.51
C ASP A 103 5.05 -3.58 -9.08
N TYR A 104 5.14 -2.52 -8.29
CA TYR A 104 5.72 -2.53 -6.96
C TYR A 104 4.64 -2.27 -5.91
N SER A 105 4.69 -2.99 -4.78
CA SER A 105 3.92 -2.63 -3.59
C SER A 105 4.74 -1.73 -2.68
N VAL A 106 4.10 -1.17 -1.66
CA VAL A 106 4.77 -0.51 -0.53
C VAL A 106 5.97 -1.30 0.01
N TYR A 107 5.83 -2.62 0.20
CA TYR A 107 6.92 -3.48 0.68
C TYR A 107 8.17 -3.44 -0.22
N ASP A 108 7.97 -3.56 -1.54
CA ASP A 108 9.07 -3.54 -2.51
C ASP A 108 9.84 -2.22 -2.46
N TYR A 109 9.10 -1.10 -2.42
CA TYR A 109 9.70 0.24 -2.41
C TYR A 109 10.42 0.55 -1.10
N MET A 110 9.91 0.08 0.04
CA MET A 110 10.50 0.39 1.34
C MET A 110 11.72 -0.46 1.67
N ASN A 111 11.81 -1.68 1.12
CA ASN A 111 12.95 -2.58 1.39
C ASN A 111 14.04 -2.60 0.31
N ARG A 112 13.84 -1.98 -0.85
CA ARG A 112 14.84 -1.94 -1.92
C ARG A 112 15.30 -0.51 -2.13
N ALA A 113 16.47 -0.19 -1.59
CA ALA A 113 17.04 1.16 -1.55
C ALA A 113 17.28 1.84 -2.92
N GLU A 114 17.06 1.16 -4.05
CA GLU A 114 17.37 1.66 -5.39
C GLU A 114 16.28 1.33 -6.43
N THR A 115 15.03 1.22 -6.01
CA THR A 115 13.94 0.97 -6.98
C THR A 115 13.56 2.26 -7.68
N TYR A 116 13.97 2.39 -8.95
CA TYR A 116 13.51 3.45 -9.84
C TYR A 116 12.02 3.30 -10.14
N PHE A 117 11.31 4.43 -10.28
CA PHE A 117 9.94 4.41 -10.77
C PHE A 117 9.93 3.84 -12.19
N THR A 118 9.20 2.75 -12.39
CA THR A 118 9.00 2.13 -13.70
C THR A 118 7.54 1.80 -13.87
N THR A 119 6.96 2.20 -15.00
CA THR A 119 5.63 1.76 -15.41
C THR A 119 5.73 0.61 -16.40
N ARG A 120 4.67 -0.20 -16.47
CA ARG A 120 4.46 -1.18 -17.53
C ARG A 120 3.26 -0.75 -18.36
N ILE A 121 3.42 -0.82 -19.68
CA ILE A 121 2.33 -0.59 -20.62
C ILE A 121 1.40 -1.80 -20.57
N THR A 122 0.12 -1.52 -20.38
CA THR A 122 -0.92 -2.54 -20.16
C THR A 122 -1.35 -3.25 -21.44
N GLU A 123 -1.08 -2.71 -22.62
CA GLU A 123 -1.29 -3.40 -23.90
C GLU A 123 -0.50 -4.73 -23.97
N GLU A 124 0.61 -4.82 -23.23
CA GLU A 124 1.45 -6.02 -23.16
C GLU A 124 1.12 -6.92 -21.95
N THR A 125 0.54 -6.37 -20.87
CA THR A 125 0.39 -7.08 -19.58
C THR A 125 -1.06 -7.30 -19.14
N HIS A 126 -2.02 -6.60 -19.75
CA HIS A 126 -3.42 -6.44 -19.34
C HIS A 126 -3.55 -5.99 -17.88
N TYR A 127 -4.18 -4.83 -17.64
CA TYR A 127 -4.48 -4.43 -16.26
C TYR A 127 -5.49 -5.41 -15.63
N ASN A 128 -4.97 -6.29 -14.76
CA ASN A 128 -5.73 -7.35 -14.13
C ASN A 128 -6.17 -6.93 -12.73
N TYR A 129 -7.45 -6.57 -12.61
CA TYR A 129 -8.08 -6.24 -11.33
C TYR A 129 -9.25 -7.20 -11.03
N VAL A 130 -9.54 -7.39 -9.75
CA VAL A 130 -10.74 -8.09 -9.29
C VAL A 130 -11.76 -7.05 -8.88
N ASP A 131 -13.00 -7.20 -9.34
CA ASP A 131 -14.08 -6.32 -8.91
C ASP A 131 -15.24 -7.07 -8.24
N GLY A 132 -16.10 -6.29 -7.60
CA GLY A 132 -17.33 -6.77 -6.97
C GLY A 132 -18.21 -7.58 -7.91
N THR A 133 -18.31 -7.17 -9.18
CA THR A 133 -19.09 -7.86 -10.20
C THR A 133 -18.53 -9.25 -10.54
N LYS A 134 -17.21 -9.42 -10.41
CA LYS A 134 -16.51 -10.70 -10.65
C LYS A 134 -16.45 -11.58 -9.40
N LYS A 135 -16.48 -11.01 -8.20
CA LYS A 135 -16.38 -11.76 -6.95
C LYS A 135 -17.15 -11.08 -5.84
N ALA A 136 -18.30 -11.65 -5.47
CA ALA A 136 -19.19 -11.15 -4.41
C ALA A 136 -18.52 -10.92 -3.04
N PHE A 137 -17.39 -11.59 -2.77
CA PHE A 137 -16.60 -11.31 -1.56
C PHE A 137 -15.97 -9.91 -1.58
N VAL A 138 -15.60 -9.36 -2.75
CA VAL A 138 -15.05 -8.00 -2.88
C VAL A 138 -16.10 -6.94 -2.54
N ASP A 139 -17.39 -7.22 -2.76
CA ASP A 139 -18.47 -6.30 -2.39
C ASP A 139 -18.56 -6.06 -0.87
N THR A 140 -18.09 -7.02 -0.05
CA THR A 140 -18.11 -6.92 1.41
C THR A 140 -16.97 -6.07 1.97
N MET A 141 -15.99 -5.70 1.14
CA MET A 141 -14.88 -4.82 1.52
C MET A 141 -15.40 -3.55 2.18
N PRO A 142 -14.78 -3.00 3.23
CA PRO A 142 -15.17 -1.68 3.73
C PRO A 142 -14.91 -0.58 2.68
N PRO A 143 -15.54 0.60 2.80
CA PRO A 143 -15.20 1.76 1.99
C PRO A 143 -13.72 2.14 2.12
N VAL A 144 -13.12 2.54 1.01
CA VAL A 144 -11.76 3.11 0.99
C VAL A 144 -11.87 4.58 1.39
N PHE A 145 -11.05 5.03 2.33
CA PHE A 145 -11.43 6.14 3.17
C PHE A 145 -11.36 7.50 2.43
N ASN A 146 -12.17 8.45 2.89
CA ASN A 146 -11.90 9.89 2.80
C ASN A 146 -12.42 10.53 4.10
N ALA A 147 -11.92 10.02 5.22
CA ALA A 147 -12.55 10.17 6.52
C ALA A 147 -12.05 11.41 7.28
N THR A 148 -12.97 12.08 7.96
CA THR A 148 -12.63 13.02 9.04
C THR A 148 -12.03 12.25 10.21
N GLN A 149 -11.27 12.97 11.04
CA GLN A 149 -10.52 12.44 12.18
C GLN A 149 -11.38 11.60 13.15
N ASP A 150 -12.66 11.93 13.34
CA ASP A 150 -13.59 11.24 14.25
C ASP A 150 -14.08 9.89 13.72
N MET A 151 -13.97 9.65 12.40
CA MET A 151 -14.43 8.40 11.79
C MET A 151 -13.32 7.34 11.73
N TRP A 152 -12.07 7.69 12.03
CA TRP A 152 -10.90 6.84 11.85
C TRP A 152 -10.95 5.54 12.66
N ASP A 153 -11.22 5.64 13.97
CA ASP A 153 -11.20 4.47 14.85
C ASP A 153 -12.26 3.44 14.43
N ASN A 154 -13.43 3.92 13.98
CA ASN A 154 -14.51 3.06 13.49
C ASN A 154 -14.15 2.38 12.16
N TRP A 155 -13.59 3.13 11.20
CA TRP A 155 -13.25 2.57 9.90
C TRP A 155 -12.04 1.64 9.95
N LYS A 156 -11.01 1.95 10.77
CA LYS A 156 -9.91 1.01 11.05
C LYS A 156 -10.49 -0.32 11.52
N LYS A 157 -11.35 -0.27 12.53
CA LYS A 157 -12.00 -1.46 13.08
C LYS A 157 -12.81 -2.23 12.03
N MET A 158 -13.43 -1.56 11.05
CA MET A 158 -14.11 -2.24 9.96
C MET A 158 -13.14 -3.01 9.06
N TRP A 159 -11.99 -2.44 8.75
CA TRP A 159 -10.94 -3.12 7.99
C TRP A 159 -10.30 -4.25 8.79
N ASP A 160 -9.94 -4.02 10.06
CA ASP A 160 -9.44 -5.07 10.95
C ASP A 160 -10.45 -6.22 10.99
N ASN A 161 -11.74 -5.95 11.23
CA ASN A 161 -12.78 -6.98 11.25
C ASN A 161 -12.93 -7.70 9.90
N TRP A 162 -12.73 -7.01 8.77
CA TRP A 162 -12.83 -7.63 7.45
C TRP A 162 -11.69 -8.64 7.22
N PHE A 163 -10.48 -8.37 7.73
CA PHE A 163 -9.35 -9.31 7.64
C PHE A 163 -9.39 -10.38 8.75
N GLU A 164 -9.61 -9.96 10.00
CA GLU A 164 -9.46 -10.78 11.22
C GLU A 164 -10.71 -11.60 11.56
N SER A 165 -11.88 -11.18 11.06
CA SER A 165 -13.16 -11.90 11.23
C SER A 165 -13.48 -12.29 12.68
N PRO A 166 -13.47 -11.37 13.67
CA PRO A 166 -13.60 -11.75 15.07
C PRO A 166 -14.96 -12.37 15.41
N VAL A 167 -14.94 -13.48 16.15
CA VAL A 167 -16.13 -14.13 16.74
C VAL A 167 -15.99 -14.09 18.26
N ASN A 168 -16.95 -13.46 18.94
CA ASN A 168 -16.92 -13.23 20.40
C ASN A 168 -15.61 -12.58 20.89
N GLY A 169 -15.03 -11.69 20.09
CA GLY A 169 -13.79 -10.97 20.42
C GLY A 169 -12.50 -11.77 20.14
N VAL A 170 -12.59 -12.96 19.54
CA VAL A 170 -11.44 -13.77 19.14
C VAL A 170 -11.29 -13.74 17.62
N ASN A 171 -10.11 -13.34 17.13
CA ASN A 171 -9.78 -13.31 15.71
C ASN A 171 -9.72 -14.73 15.14
N THR A 172 -10.64 -15.05 14.22
CA THR A 172 -10.73 -16.38 13.57
C THR A 172 -10.05 -16.42 12.22
N TYR A 173 -9.83 -15.26 11.59
CA TYR A 173 -9.23 -15.12 10.27
C TYR A 173 -9.98 -15.88 9.16
N GLU A 174 -11.29 -16.13 9.32
CA GLU A 174 -12.13 -16.87 8.38
C GLU A 174 -12.18 -16.28 6.96
N ASN A 175 -11.93 -14.98 6.81
CA ASN A 175 -11.86 -14.33 5.51
C ASN A 175 -10.51 -14.54 4.79
N ILE A 176 -9.45 -14.94 5.49
CA ILE A 176 -8.11 -15.09 4.90
C ILE A 176 -8.06 -16.04 3.70
N PRO A 177 -8.70 -17.22 3.70
CA PRO A 177 -8.72 -18.08 2.51
C PRO A 177 -9.29 -17.37 1.27
N LYS A 178 -10.38 -16.62 1.41
CA LYS A 178 -10.99 -15.87 0.30
C LYS A 178 -10.12 -14.71 -0.17
N ILE A 179 -9.39 -14.08 0.75
CA ILE A 179 -8.42 -13.01 0.48
C ILE A 179 -7.20 -13.58 -0.25
N ALA A 180 -6.67 -14.72 0.20
CA ALA A 180 -5.56 -15.43 -0.44
C ALA A 180 -5.90 -15.84 -1.88
N GLU A 181 -7.14 -16.27 -2.14
CA GLU A 181 -7.59 -16.55 -3.49
C GLU A 181 -7.54 -15.33 -4.42
N LEU A 182 -7.75 -14.10 -3.90
CA LEU A 182 -7.67 -12.87 -4.72
C LEU A 182 -6.26 -12.68 -5.30
N VAL A 183 -5.24 -13.04 -4.51
CA VAL A 183 -3.83 -13.00 -4.92
C VAL A 183 -3.40 -14.29 -5.64
N GLY A 184 -4.32 -15.22 -5.92
CA GLY A 184 -4.01 -16.49 -6.59
C GLY A 184 -3.22 -17.46 -5.70
N ALA A 185 -3.35 -17.36 -4.39
CA ALA A 185 -2.75 -18.26 -3.40
C ALA A 185 -3.83 -19.09 -2.68
N ASN A 186 -3.39 -20.09 -1.94
CA ASN A 186 -4.23 -20.87 -1.05
C ASN A 186 -3.58 -20.87 0.34
N ILE A 187 -4.21 -20.19 1.29
CA ILE A 187 -3.78 -20.12 2.70
C ILE A 187 -5.00 -20.43 3.54
N SER A 188 -4.92 -21.40 4.45
CA SER A 188 -5.99 -21.63 5.42
C SER A 188 -5.95 -20.59 6.54
N ALA A 189 -7.09 -20.33 7.19
CA ALA A 189 -7.14 -19.42 8.34
C ALA A 189 -6.19 -19.89 9.47
N GLU A 190 -6.11 -21.20 9.69
CA GLU A 190 -5.24 -21.82 10.69
C GLU A 190 -3.76 -21.67 10.35
N ASP A 191 -3.38 -21.87 9.08
CA ASP A 191 -2.01 -21.67 8.62
C ASP A 191 -1.58 -20.20 8.75
N PHE A 192 -2.47 -19.27 8.40
CA PHE A 192 -2.20 -17.85 8.55
C PHE A 192 -1.97 -17.48 10.02
N LYS A 193 -2.90 -17.91 10.90
CA LYS A 193 -2.85 -17.66 12.34
C LYS A 193 -1.58 -18.23 12.99
N ASN A 194 -1.20 -19.45 12.62
CA ASN A 194 -0.05 -20.14 13.21
C ASN A 194 1.27 -19.87 12.48
N GLY A 195 1.27 -19.02 11.46
CA GLY A 195 2.48 -18.69 10.71
C GLY A 195 3.06 -19.89 9.94
N ILE A 196 2.21 -20.77 9.43
CA ILE A 196 2.59 -21.95 8.66
C ILE A 196 2.47 -21.64 7.18
N TYR A 197 3.55 -21.86 6.42
CA TYR A 197 3.56 -21.73 4.97
C TYR A 197 3.92 -23.05 4.33
N ILE A 198 3.03 -23.56 3.49
CA ILE A 198 3.19 -24.82 2.77
C ILE A 198 3.45 -24.52 1.30
N HIS A 199 4.65 -24.84 0.82
CA HIS A 199 5.03 -24.65 -0.58
C HIS A 199 5.67 -25.91 -1.14
N LYS A 200 5.06 -26.50 -2.18
CA LYS A 200 5.56 -27.72 -2.85
C LYS A 200 5.85 -28.88 -1.87
N GLY A 201 5.07 -29.00 -0.81
CA GLY A 201 5.22 -30.02 0.22
C GLY A 201 6.21 -29.67 1.35
N GLU A 202 6.94 -28.55 1.24
CA GLU A 202 7.77 -28.04 2.33
C GLU A 202 6.92 -27.18 3.28
N ILE A 203 7.07 -27.43 4.58
CA ILE A 203 6.43 -26.65 5.64
C ILE A 203 7.46 -25.69 6.23
N LYS A 204 7.15 -24.40 6.21
CA LYS A 204 7.97 -23.34 6.83
C LYS A 204 7.17 -22.65 7.91
N LYS A 205 7.80 -22.40 9.06
CA LYS A 205 7.25 -21.55 10.12
C LYS A 205 7.78 -20.14 9.98
N GLY A 206 6.95 -19.15 10.28
CA GLY A 206 7.25 -17.75 10.03
C GLY A 206 6.12 -16.84 10.45
N GLN A 207 6.07 -15.66 9.86
CA GLN A 207 4.99 -14.71 10.05
C GLN A 207 4.48 -14.20 8.72
N TYR A 208 3.16 -14.12 8.59
CA TYR A 208 2.52 -13.44 7.47
C TYR A 208 2.36 -11.95 7.74
N LYS A 209 2.41 -11.14 6.67
CA LYS A 209 1.95 -9.75 6.67
C LYS A 209 1.12 -9.48 5.43
N ILE A 210 -0.03 -8.84 5.61
CA ILE A 210 -0.85 -8.35 4.52
C ILE A 210 -0.73 -6.83 4.48
N PHE A 211 -0.34 -6.30 3.33
CA PHE A 211 -0.37 -4.87 3.07
C PHE A 211 -1.51 -4.56 2.12
N PHE A 212 -2.27 -3.52 2.44
CA PHE A 212 -3.29 -2.96 1.57
C PHE A 212 -3.10 -1.45 1.42
N GLU A 213 -3.10 -0.99 0.17
CA GLU A 213 -2.81 0.39 -0.20
C GLU A 213 -4.02 0.96 -0.96
N PRO A 214 -4.62 2.10 -0.57
CA PRO A 214 -5.61 2.78 -1.38
C PRO A 214 -5.08 3.05 -2.78
N ILE A 215 -5.92 2.81 -3.79
CA ILE A 215 -5.61 3.17 -5.18
C ILE A 215 -6.55 4.26 -5.69
N ILE A 216 -6.02 5.07 -6.60
CA ILE A 216 -6.77 6.04 -7.38
C ILE A 216 -6.46 5.85 -8.87
N TYR A 217 -7.38 6.28 -9.73
CA TYR A 217 -7.26 6.20 -11.19
C TYR A 217 -7.14 7.60 -11.81
N PRO A 218 -5.94 8.22 -11.78
CA PRO A 218 -5.73 9.52 -12.38
C PRO A 218 -5.42 9.38 -13.88
N VAL A 219 -5.64 10.47 -14.60
CA VAL A 219 -5.04 10.73 -15.90
C VAL A 219 -3.85 11.65 -15.66
N VAL A 220 -2.66 11.21 -16.05
CA VAL A 220 -1.38 11.89 -15.82
C VAL A 220 -0.76 12.20 -17.17
N ASN A 221 -0.78 13.48 -17.56
CA ASN A 221 -0.34 13.94 -18.87
C ASN A 221 -1.00 13.19 -20.06
N GLY A 222 -2.29 12.89 -19.95
CA GLY A 222 -3.06 12.15 -20.96
C GLY A 222 -2.96 10.63 -20.83
N VAL A 223 -2.08 10.12 -19.96
CA VAL A 223 -1.93 8.68 -19.71
C VAL A 223 -2.87 8.26 -18.59
N ARG A 224 -3.73 7.29 -18.88
CA ARG A 224 -4.66 6.69 -17.92
C ARG A 224 -3.91 5.71 -17.03
N THR A 225 -3.82 5.95 -15.74
CA THR A 225 -2.99 5.12 -14.84
C THR A 225 -3.74 4.74 -13.56
N VAL A 226 -3.12 3.89 -12.75
CA VAL A 226 -3.54 3.55 -11.39
C VAL A 226 -2.36 3.80 -10.46
N MET A 227 -2.60 4.45 -9.34
CA MET A 227 -1.55 4.84 -8.40
C MET A 227 -2.00 4.60 -6.96
N THR A 228 -1.10 4.03 -6.15
CA THR A 228 -1.14 4.18 -4.68
C THR A 228 -0.46 5.48 -4.25
N LEU A 229 -0.51 5.82 -2.96
CA LEU A 229 0.26 6.96 -2.42
C LEU A 229 1.74 6.81 -2.74
N ARG A 230 2.28 5.60 -2.59
CA ARG A 230 3.69 5.31 -2.84
C ARG A 230 4.08 5.49 -4.30
N ASP A 231 3.19 5.12 -5.24
CA ASP A 231 3.40 5.35 -6.66
C ASP A 231 3.48 6.84 -6.97
N ALA A 232 2.57 7.64 -6.41
CA ALA A 232 2.57 9.09 -6.59
C ALA A 232 3.85 9.74 -6.02
N ILE A 233 4.34 9.28 -4.86
CA ILE A 233 5.61 9.76 -4.30
C ILE A 233 6.80 9.33 -5.18
N LYS A 234 6.85 8.08 -5.65
CA LYS A 234 7.94 7.61 -6.53
C LYS A 234 7.96 8.32 -7.87
N TRP A 235 6.79 8.63 -8.41
CA TRP A 235 6.66 9.47 -9.60
C TRP A 235 7.31 10.84 -9.35
N GLU A 236 7.05 11.47 -8.21
CA GLU A 236 7.63 12.78 -7.85
C GLU A 236 9.15 12.71 -7.64
N GLU A 237 9.66 11.66 -7.00
CA GLU A 237 11.10 11.41 -6.87
C GLU A 237 11.77 11.24 -8.24
N ALA A 238 11.17 10.44 -9.12
CA ALA A 238 11.69 10.19 -10.46
C ALA A 238 11.66 11.45 -11.33
N TYR A 239 10.61 12.26 -11.22
CA TYR A 239 10.53 13.57 -11.87
C TYR A 239 11.65 14.51 -11.37
N LEU A 240 11.85 14.62 -10.06
CA LEU A 240 12.92 15.46 -9.48
C LEU A 240 14.33 14.99 -9.86
N ALA A 241 14.52 13.68 -10.03
CA ALA A 241 15.75 13.09 -10.52
C ALA A 241 15.97 13.24 -12.04
N GLY A 242 15.00 13.82 -12.78
CA GLY A 242 15.03 13.95 -14.24
C GLY A 242 14.74 12.65 -14.98
N GLY A 243 14.27 11.60 -14.29
CA GLY A 243 13.91 10.31 -14.87
C GLY A 243 12.55 10.32 -15.58
N ILE A 244 11.69 11.29 -15.27
CA ILE A 244 10.44 11.55 -16.00
C ILE A 244 10.60 12.90 -16.71
N THR A 245 10.55 12.86 -18.04
CA THR A 245 10.53 14.06 -18.87
C THR A 245 9.16 14.13 -19.52
N ASP A 246 8.24 14.87 -18.93
CA ASP A 246 7.10 15.35 -19.70
C ASP A 246 7.59 16.55 -20.54
N THR A 247 6.96 16.79 -21.69
CA THR A 247 7.36 17.89 -22.60
C THR A 247 7.26 19.28 -21.97
N ASN A 248 6.69 19.42 -20.77
CA ASN A 248 6.40 20.70 -20.13
C ASN A 248 6.92 20.84 -18.68
N GLY A 249 7.65 19.87 -18.12
CA GLY A 249 8.11 19.92 -16.72
C GLY A 249 6.96 19.94 -15.68
N ARG A 250 5.88 19.20 -15.93
CA ARG A 250 4.67 19.18 -15.12
C ARG A 250 4.72 18.01 -14.13
N ARG A 251 4.49 18.32 -12.85
CA ARG A 251 4.47 17.37 -11.73
C ARG A 251 3.10 17.15 -11.11
N LEU A 252 2.88 16.00 -10.47
CA LEU A 252 1.61 15.64 -9.82
C LEU A 252 1.18 16.71 -8.80
N THR A 253 2.11 17.14 -7.93
CA THR A 253 1.91 18.21 -6.92
C THR A 253 1.58 19.58 -7.53
N SER A 254 1.85 19.79 -8.83
CA SER A 254 1.48 21.02 -9.55
C SER A 254 0.14 20.91 -10.26
N ASN A 255 -0.26 19.73 -10.75
CA ASN A 255 -1.43 19.60 -11.62
C ASN A 255 -2.62 18.97 -10.92
N ILE A 256 -2.38 17.95 -10.09
CA ILE A 256 -3.41 17.20 -9.36
C ILE A 256 -2.98 16.93 -7.91
N PRO A 257 -2.58 17.95 -7.12
CA PRO A 257 -2.14 17.75 -5.73
C PRO A 257 -3.18 17.07 -4.84
N GLN A 258 -4.46 17.17 -5.19
CA GLN A 258 -5.56 16.54 -4.47
C GLN A 258 -5.47 15.01 -4.44
N ILE A 259 -4.71 14.36 -5.34
CA ILE A 259 -4.50 12.91 -5.23
C ILE A 259 -3.71 12.57 -3.96
N PHE A 260 -2.79 13.45 -3.52
CA PHE A 260 -2.06 13.26 -2.27
C PHE A 260 -2.95 13.50 -1.07
N GLU A 261 -3.84 14.48 -1.13
CA GLU A 261 -4.88 14.68 -0.12
C GLU A 261 -5.78 13.45 0.00
N TYR A 262 -6.27 12.91 -1.12
CA TYR A 262 -7.08 11.70 -1.13
C TYR A 262 -6.28 10.52 -0.58
N LEU A 263 -5.21 10.11 -1.26
CA LEU A 263 -4.47 8.88 -0.95
C LEU A 263 -3.87 8.88 0.46
N ALA A 264 -3.30 10.00 0.92
CA ALA A 264 -2.72 10.08 2.26
C ALA A 264 -3.78 10.08 3.36
N ASN A 265 -4.99 10.58 3.08
CA ASN A 265 -6.10 10.53 4.02
C ASN A 265 -6.95 9.25 3.88
N SER A 266 -6.76 8.47 2.81
CA SER A 266 -7.54 7.26 2.51
C SER A 266 -7.14 6.06 3.36
N GLN A 267 -5.97 6.08 3.96
CA GLN A 267 -5.55 5.11 4.95
C GLN A 267 -4.38 5.75 5.67
N PHE A 268 -4.37 5.74 7.00
CA PHE A 268 -3.18 6.11 7.75
C PHE A 268 -2.55 4.86 8.33
N LEU A 269 -1.23 4.86 8.41
CA LEU A 269 -0.53 3.94 9.28
C LEU A 269 -0.79 4.38 10.73
N ILE A 270 -1.41 3.50 11.51
CA ILE A 270 -1.91 3.81 12.87
C ILE A 270 -0.92 3.34 13.93
N GLU A 271 -0.09 2.36 13.60
CA GLU A 271 0.99 1.84 14.45
C GLU A 271 2.28 1.82 13.65
N ASP A 272 3.41 2.11 14.31
CA ASP A 272 4.72 2.07 13.66
C ASP A 272 4.98 0.71 13.04
N GLU A 273 5.25 0.69 11.74
CA GLU A 273 5.67 -0.52 11.06
C GLU A 273 7.20 -0.50 10.91
N SER A 274 7.83 -0.85 12.03
CA SER A 274 9.29 -0.82 12.18
C SER A 274 10.02 -1.68 11.15
N CYS A 275 9.37 -2.71 10.58
CA CYS A 275 10.00 -3.55 9.56
C CYS A 275 10.10 -2.85 8.19
N LEU A 276 9.34 -1.78 7.95
CA LEU A 276 9.45 -0.97 6.73
C LEU A 276 10.00 0.43 7.01
N SER A 277 10.50 0.67 8.22
CA SER A 277 10.86 2.01 8.70
C SER A 277 9.71 3.03 8.54
N MET A 278 8.47 2.56 8.53
CA MET A 278 7.30 3.42 8.45
C MET A 278 6.88 3.82 9.86
N ARG A 279 6.44 5.07 10.01
CA ARG A 279 6.03 5.64 11.29
C ARG A 279 4.57 6.03 11.22
N ALA A 280 3.84 5.64 12.25
CA ALA A 280 2.51 6.14 12.47
C ALA A 280 2.56 7.64 12.71
N ASN A 281 1.55 8.35 12.19
CA ASN A 281 1.44 9.77 12.44
C ASN A 281 0.96 9.98 13.89
N SER A 282 1.89 10.34 14.77
CA SER A 282 1.66 10.53 16.22
C SER A 282 0.62 11.59 16.58
N ALA A 283 0.26 12.46 15.65
CA ALA A 283 -0.69 13.56 15.85
C ALA A 283 -1.74 13.62 14.74
N ARG A 284 -2.36 12.49 14.38
CA ARG A 284 -3.53 12.41 13.48
C ARG A 284 -3.44 13.41 12.32
N TYR A 285 -2.29 13.42 11.66
CA TYR A 285 -1.94 14.39 10.62
C TYR A 285 -2.91 14.23 9.46
N GLN A 286 -3.52 15.33 9.00
CA GLN A 286 -4.43 15.32 7.86
C GLN A 286 -3.85 16.19 6.75
N VAL A 287 -3.75 15.63 5.56
CA VAL A 287 -3.38 16.41 4.38
C VAL A 287 -4.59 17.27 3.99
N ARG A 288 -4.37 18.55 3.74
CA ARG A 288 -5.41 19.47 3.25
C ARG A 288 -4.89 20.22 2.05
N PHE A 289 -5.67 20.26 0.98
CA PHE A 289 -5.37 21.07 -0.19
C PHE A 289 -6.48 22.07 -0.46
N ASP A 290 -6.21 23.34 -0.16
CA ASP A 290 -7.15 24.45 -0.30
C ASP A 290 -6.96 25.25 -1.60
N GLY A 291 -6.17 24.74 -2.55
CA GLY A 291 -5.84 25.43 -3.80
C GLY A 291 -4.62 26.34 -3.72
N THR A 292 -4.09 26.64 -2.53
CA THR A 292 -3.01 27.62 -2.35
C THR A 292 -1.64 27.07 -2.71
N GLN A 293 -0.71 27.98 -3.06
CA GLN A 293 0.71 27.63 -3.25
C GLN A 293 1.34 27.05 -1.97
N ALA A 294 0.96 27.58 -0.80
CA ALA A 294 1.45 27.10 0.49
C ALA A 294 1.06 25.63 0.73
N ALA A 295 -0.18 25.25 0.42
CA ALA A 295 -0.61 23.86 0.52
C ALA A 295 0.17 22.94 -0.44
N ARG A 296 0.51 23.41 -1.65
CA ARG A 296 1.36 22.64 -2.59
C ARG A 296 2.76 22.42 -2.04
N GLU A 297 3.36 23.46 -1.48
CA GLU A 297 4.70 23.40 -0.90
C GLU A 297 4.74 22.50 0.33
N GLU A 298 3.69 22.54 1.15
CA GLU A 298 3.56 21.64 2.29
C GLU A 298 3.44 20.17 1.85
N ILE A 299 2.59 19.86 0.86
CA ILE A 299 2.52 18.49 0.30
C ILE A 299 3.90 18.07 -0.21
N ARG A 300 4.56 18.91 -1.01
CA ARG A 300 5.90 18.62 -1.55
C ARG A 300 6.94 18.34 -0.46
N ARG A 301 6.88 19.05 0.66
CA ARG A 301 7.76 18.82 1.80
C ARG A 301 7.47 17.49 2.49
N GLN A 302 6.19 17.15 2.60
CA GLN A 302 5.72 16.01 3.39
C GLN A 302 5.84 14.66 2.66
N ILE A 303 5.97 14.69 1.33
CA ILE A 303 6.25 13.50 0.50
C ILE A 303 7.76 13.20 0.37
N LEU A 304 8.63 13.93 1.08
CA LEU A 304 10.07 13.64 1.13
C LEU A 304 10.39 12.82 2.39
N PRO A 305 11.55 12.10 2.43
CA PRO A 305 11.95 11.35 3.60
C PRO A 305 11.88 12.16 4.91
N GLY A 306 11.20 11.62 5.93
CA GLY A 306 10.96 12.28 7.21
C GLY A 306 9.72 13.18 7.26
N GLY A 307 8.97 13.31 6.16
CA GLY A 307 7.64 13.90 6.16
C GLY A 307 6.56 12.90 6.56
N HIS A 308 5.44 13.35 7.10
CA HIS A 308 4.32 12.53 7.58
C HIS A 308 3.66 11.69 6.48
N ILE A 309 3.57 12.23 5.26
CA ILE A 309 3.00 11.51 4.11
C ILE A 309 3.96 10.39 3.70
N TYR A 310 5.26 10.70 3.63
CA TYR A 310 6.29 9.71 3.34
C TYR A 310 6.35 8.65 4.43
N ASP A 311 6.49 9.01 5.69
CA ASP A 311 6.72 8.05 6.76
C ASP A 311 5.54 7.10 6.98
N SER A 312 4.30 7.53 6.72
CA SER A 312 3.11 6.68 6.87
C SER A 312 2.74 5.87 5.62
N MET A 313 3.16 6.30 4.42
CA MET A 313 2.87 5.69 3.10
C MET A 313 1.40 5.44 2.78
N GLY A 314 0.47 5.87 3.63
CA GLY A 314 -0.95 5.62 3.52
C GLY A 314 -1.32 4.13 3.37
N VAL A 315 -0.68 3.26 4.15
CA VAL A 315 -0.84 1.80 4.05
C VAL A 315 -1.49 1.22 5.30
N GLY A 316 -2.33 0.20 5.10
CA GLY A 316 -2.82 -0.66 6.17
C GLY A 316 -2.01 -1.95 6.24
N VAL A 317 -1.71 -2.40 7.45
CA VAL A 317 -0.94 -3.63 7.70
C VAL A 317 -1.72 -4.55 8.61
N ILE A 318 -1.88 -5.81 8.20
CA ILE A 318 -2.43 -6.88 9.05
C ILE A 318 -1.32 -7.89 9.31
N THR A 319 -1.07 -8.12 10.59
CA THR A 319 -0.16 -9.16 11.08
C THR A 319 -0.96 -10.05 12.02
N PRO A 320 -0.99 -11.38 11.83
CA PRO A 320 -1.71 -12.24 12.76
C PRO A 320 -1.11 -12.10 14.16
N GLU A 321 -1.98 -11.99 15.16
CA GLU A 321 -1.57 -12.13 16.56
C GLU A 321 -0.92 -13.50 16.74
N VAL A 322 0.33 -13.45 17.14
CA VAL A 322 1.13 -14.65 17.37
C VAL A 322 0.74 -15.17 18.75
N PRO A 323 0.27 -16.42 18.90
CA PRO A 323 -0.02 -16.98 20.21
C PRO A 323 1.25 -16.90 21.08
N GLU A 324 1.16 -16.23 22.24
CA GLU A 324 2.26 -16.22 23.21
C GLU A 324 2.58 -17.66 23.61
N GLY A 325 3.79 -18.13 23.29
CA GLY A 325 4.40 -19.26 23.99
C GLY A 325 4.49 -20.62 23.30
N ASP A 326 4.54 -20.74 21.96
CA ASP A 326 4.62 -22.08 21.35
C ASP A 326 5.49 -22.27 20.09
N PHE A 327 6.49 -21.41 19.86
CA PHE A 327 7.50 -21.72 18.82
C PHE A 327 8.55 -22.73 19.29
N ASP A 328 8.78 -22.84 20.60
CA ASP A 328 9.83 -23.71 21.15
C ASP A 328 9.40 -25.18 21.27
N ILE A 329 8.11 -25.47 21.47
CA ILE A 329 7.65 -26.86 21.76
C ILE A 329 7.65 -27.74 20.50
N ILE A 330 7.60 -27.16 19.30
CA ILE A 330 7.52 -27.94 18.05
C ILE A 330 8.92 -28.13 17.40
N TYR A 331 10.00 -27.71 18.05
CA TYR A 331 11.36 -28.02 17.58
C TYR A 331 11.84 -29.43 17.96
N ASP A 332 11.09 -30.18 18.79
CA ASP A 332 11.55 -31.46 19.34
C ASP A 332 10.80 -32.72 18.85
N ASN A 333 9.98 -32.63 17.80
CA ASN A 333 9.29 -33.80 17.23
C ASN A 333 9.89 -34.35 15.93
N SER A 334 11.14 -33.99 15.61
CA SER A 334 11.87 -34.61 14.50
C SER A 334 12.41 -36.02 14.81
N ILE A 335 11.79 -36.78 15.71
CA ILE A 335 11.86 -38.26 15.75
C ILE A 335 10.51 -38.85 16.23
N ALA A 336 9.40 -38.50 15.58
CA ALA A 336 8.19 -39.33 15.66
C ALA A 336 8.36 -40.54 14.73
N THR A 337 9.17 -41.53 15.13
CA THR A 337 9.08 -42.86 14.51
C THR A 337 7.82 -43.54 15.02
N ASP A 338 6.93 -43.90 14.11
CA ASP A 338 5.75 -44.73 14.36
C ASP A 338 6.07 -45.90 15.31
N ARG A 339 5.57 -45.80 16.55
CA ARG A 339 5.44 -46.98 17.42
C ARG A 339 3.98 -47.11 17.80
N VAL A 340 3.36 -48.12 17.21
CA VAL A 340 2.05 -48.65 17.62
C VAL A 340 2.12 -48.98 19.12
N ILE A 341 1.44 -48.18 19.94
CA ILE A 341 1.28 -48.48 21.37
C ILE A 341 0.24 -49.59 21.49
N LYS A 342 0.71 -50.81 21.79
CA LYS A 342 -0.15 -51.93 22.14
C LYS A 342 -0.55 -51.76 23.61
N VAL A 343 -1.75 -51.24 23.86
CA VAL A 343 -2.31 -51.13 25.21
C VAL A 343 -2.63 -52.54 25.72
N ILE A 344 -1.90 -53.01 26.72
CA ILE A 344 -2.28 -54.18 27.52
C ILE A 344 -2.94 -53.66 28.80
N PRO A 345 -4.21 -53.96 29.08
CA PRO A 345 -4.82 -53.57 30.34
C PRO A 345 -4.26 -54.48 31.44
N SER A 346 -3.54 -53.89 32.40
CA SER A 346 -3.22 -54.58 33.64
C SER A 346 -4.43 -54.54 34.57
N SER A 347 -5.00 -55.71 34.80
CA SER A 347 -5.90 -56.02 35.90
C SER A 347 -5.25 -55.72 37.26
N ASN A 348 -6.06 -55.19 38.18
CA ASN A 348 -5.88 -55.09 39.63
C ASN A 348 -5.16 -53.85 40.19
N GLY A 349 -5.92 -53.10 41.00
CA GLY A 349 -5.45 -52.57 42.28
C GLY A 349 -4.75 -51.21 42.25
N SER A 350 -5.49 -50.18 42.69
CA SER A 350 -5.03 -49.10 43.57
C SER A 350 -3.53 -48.76 43.61
N GLU A 351 -3.14 -47.63 43.05
CA GLU A 351 -2.42 -46.54 43.75
C GLU A 351 -2.14 -45.39 42.78
N LYS A 352 -2.18 -44.15 43.29
CA LYS A 352 -1.76 -42.95 42.57
C LYS A 352 -0.27 -43.07 42.26
N VAL A 353 0.12 -42.82 41.02
CA VAL A 353 1.52 -42.62 40.65
C VAL A 353 1.66 -41.20 40.12
N GLU A 354 2.30 -40.34 40.90
CA GLU A 354 2.95 -39.13 40.41
C GLU A 354 4.20 -39.60 39.64
N ASP A 355 4.20 -39.47 38.32
CA ASP A 355 5.39 -39.80 37.53
C ASP A 355 6.26 -38.55 37.36
N GLU A 356 7.33 -38.52 38.14
CA GLU A 356 8.49 -37.65 37.99
C GLU A 356 9.21 -38.02 36.68
N ILE A 357 9.19 -37.14 35.68
CA ILE A 357 9.89 -37.37 34.40
C ILE A 357 11.38 -37.11 34.61
N ILE A 358 12.16 -38.18 34.81
CA ILE A 358 13.62 -38.13 34.80
C ILE A 358 14.12 -38.25 33.35
N LEU A 359 14.54 -37.12 32.76
CA LEU A 359 15.20 -37.07 31.45
C LEU A 359 16.68 -37.45 31.59
N ASN A 360 17.04 -38.67 31.20
CA ASN A 360 18.45 -39.08 31.09
C ASN A 360 19.02 -38.70 29.71
N HIS A 361 19.79 -37.61 29.64
CA HIS A 361 20.56 -37.27 28.45
C HIS A 361 21.80 -38.16 28.33
N ARG A 362 21.92 -38.89 27.21
CA ARG A 362 23.14 -39.62 26.83
C ARG A 362 23.79 -38.90 25.65
N PHE A 363 24.82 -38.09 25.92
CA PHE A 363 25.65 -37.49 24.89
C PHE A 363 26.45 -38.59 24.17
N LEU A 364 26.21 -38.78 22.87
CA LEU A 364 27.09 -39.55 21.99
C LEU A 364 28.07 -38.59 21.32
N ASN A 365 29.29 -38.52 21.87
CA ASN A 365 30.43 -37.94 21.17
C ASN A 365 30.73 -38.79 19.94
N LYS A 366 30.76 -38.16 18.76
CA LYS A 366 31.25 -38.75 17.52
C LYS A 366 32.77 -38.83 17.58
N SER A 367 33.30 -40.02 17.35
CA SER A 367 34.69 -40.27 16.93
C SER A 367 34.83 -40.17 15.42
#